data_AF-A0AB36II04-F1
#
_entry.id   AF-A0AB36II04-F1
#
_cell.length_a   1.000
_cell.length_b   1.000
_cell.length_c   1.000
_cell.angle_alpha   90.00
_cell.angle_beta   90.00
_cell.angle_gamma   90.00
#
_symmetry.space_group_name_H-M   'P 1'
#
loop_
_entity.id
_entity.type
_entity.pdbx_description
1 polymer ?
#
loop_
_entity_poly.entity_id
_entity_poly.type
_entity_poly.pdbx_seq_one_letter_code
_entity_poly.pdbx_strand_id
1 'polypeptide(L)'
;MKIDELIALAAEQPTRISRRSGVSRSTLKRVGDGTSEPTLSTLREVALALGLDIKVAAHHACDPFAAAAARTLIDASVPENPHNQEILAWLHRFERWNINDPLTLVSEAGTLQGITHRQDAQFVKLNPRGIAELPELFQQHKTKWALSGAAAATVIMGQIVLGNSIVWHEPAHDLDVSALGTIVDVAEDADLILLPATATELVGSYTQDRLNFVAPVQLVIDLHSLHMFEEADYLTSGWR
;
A
#
# COMPACT_ATOMS: atom_id res chain seq x y z
N MET A 1 -9.61 18.09 10.04
CA MET A 1 -10.91 17.86 10.70
C MET A 1 -11.51 16.60 10.12
N LYS A 2 -11.85 15.62 10.96
CA LYS A 2 -12.51 14.37 10.55
C LYS A 2 -14.00 14.62 10.27
N ILE A 3 -14.66 13.69 9.57
CA ILE A 3 -16.11 13.77 9.30
C ILE A 3 -16.89 13.84 10.62
N ASP A 4 -16.54 13.02 11.61
CA ASP A 4 -17.22 13.00 12.90
C ASP A 4 -17.10 14.33 13.65
N GLU A 5 -15.95 15.00 13.56
CA GLU A 5 -15.73 16.32 14.14
C GLU A 5 -16.57 17.39 13.43
N LEU A 6 -16.67 17.34 12.10
CA LEU A 6 -17.54 18.24 11.32
C LEU A 6 -19.01 18.07 11.73
N ILE A 7 -19.45 16.82 11.88
CA ILE A 7 -20.83 16.49 12.25
C ILE A 7 -21.11 16.89 13.70
N ALA A 8 -20.17 16.68 14.62
CA ALA A 8 -20.27 17.14 16.00
C ALA A 8 -20.39 18.67 16.07
N LEU A 9 -19.55 19.40 15.33
CA LEU A 9 -19.61 20.85 15.23
C LEU A 9 -20.95 21.35 14.63
N ALA A 10 -21.47 20.63 13.62
CA ALA A 10 -22.78 20.91 13.06
C ALA A 10 -23.92 20.70 14.07
N ALA A 11 -23.78 19.71 14.95
CA ALA A 11 -24.75 19.35 15.98
C ALA A 11 -24.83 20.35 17.13
N GLU A 12 -23.84 21.22 17.33
CA GLU A 12 -23.88 22.30 18.33
C GLU A 12 -24.97 23.35 18.02
N GLN A 13 -25.27 23.57 16.73
CA GLN A 13 -26.26 24.56 16.29
C GLN A 13 -27.23 23.97 15.25
N PRO A 14 -27.97 22.92 15.59
CA PRO A 14 -28.60 22.03 14.61
C PRO A 14 -29.70 22.74 13.81
N THR A 15 -30.43 23.67 14.42
CA THR A 15 -31.45 24.47 13.72
C THR A 15 -30.82 25.45 12.72
N ARG A 16 -29.71 26.10 13.10
CA ARG A 16 -29.01 27.05 12.24
C ARG A 16 -28.38 26.34 11.05
N ILE A 17 -27.69 25.22 11.31
CA ILE A 17 -27.02 24.44 10.27
C ILE A 17 -28.05 23.81 9.35
N SER A 18 -29.10 23.19 9.88
CA SER A 18 -30.17 22.60 9.04
C SER A 18 -30.80 23.62 8.08
N ARG A 19 -31.03 24.85 8.53
CA ARG A 19 -31.57 25.92 7.68
C ARG A 19 -30.59 26.36 6.59
N ARG A 20 -29.29 26.39 6.88
CA ARG A 20 -28.26 26.90 5.95
C ARG A 20 -27.77 25.85 4.97
N SER A 21 -27.64 24.60 5.40
CA SER A 21 -27.18 23.48 4.56
C SER A 21 -28.31 22.77 3.81
N GLY A 22 -29.58 23.05 4.16
CA GLY A 22 -30.73 22.31 3.62
C GLY A 22 -30.85 20.86 4.12
N VAL A 23 -29.93 20.41 5.00
CA VAL A 23 -29.95 19.05 5.56
C VAL A 23 -30.87 19.01 6.78
N SER A 24 -31.81 18.07 6.84
CA SER A 24 -32.73 17.98 7.97
C SER A 24 -32.00 17.66 9.29
N ARG A 25 -32.50 18.18 10.41
CA ARG A 25 -31.99 17.85 11.76
C ARG A 25 -31.99 16.34 12.05
N SER A 26 -33.00 15.62 11.56
CA SER A 26 -33.07 14.16 11.69
C SER A 26 -31.95 13.45 10.92
N THR A 27 -31.56 13.98 9.76
CA THR A 27 -30.43 13.44 8.99
C THR A 27 -29.10 13.73 9.69
N LEU A 28 -28.88 14.97 10.15
CA LEU A 28 -27.68 15.33 10.92
C LEU A 28 -27.51 14.44 12.16
N LYS A 29 -28.61 14.19 12.88
CA LYS A 29 -28.62 13.29 14.03
C LYS A 29 -28.27 11.85 13.65
N ARG A 30 -28.92 11.28 12.62
CA ARG A 30 -28.63 9.91 12.19
C ARG A 30 -27.19 9.73 11.73
N VAL A 31 -26.62 10.72 11.06
CA VAL A 31 -25.21 10.74 10.66
C VAL A 31 -24.32 10.77 11.90
N GLY A 32 -24.60 11.64 12.88
CA GLY A 32 -23.83 11.68 14.14
C GLY A 32 -23.94 10.41 14.97
N ASP A 33 -25.09 9.74 14.92
CA ASP A 33 -25.33 8.46 15.60
C ASP A 33 -24.76 7.26 14.81
N GLY A 34 -24.12 7.47 13.65
CA GLY A 34 -23.57 6.40 12.81
C GLY A 34 -24.62 5.51 12.13
N THR A 35 -25.89 5.94 12.11
CA THR A 35 -27.02 5.17 11.56
C THR A 35 -27.33 5.50 10.10
N SER A 36 -26.64 6.48 9.52
CA SER A 36 -26.69 6.78 8.09
C SER A 36 -25.39 7.40 7.60
N GLU A 37 -24.91 6.98 6.44
CA GLU A 37 -23.74 7.59 5.80
C GLU A 37 -24.16 8.84 4.99
N PRO A 38 -23.53 10.00 5.23
CA PRO A 38 -23.81 11.21 4.47
C PRO A 38 -23.14 11.15 3.10
N THR A 39 -23.81 11.68 2.08
CA THR A 39 -23.19 11.86 0.77
C THR A 39 -22.13 12.98 0.81
N LEU A 40 -21.19 13.00 -0.13
CA LEU A 40 -20.19 14.08 -0.24
C LEU A 40 -20.83 15.47 -0.40
N SER A 41 -21.95 15.57 -1.12
CA SER A 41 -22.69 16.82 -1.27
C SER A 41 -23.30 17.25 0.07
N THR A 42 -23.90 16.33 0.82
CA THR A 42 -24.41 16.59 2.18
C THR A 42 -23.31 17.12 3.10
N LEU A 43 -22.14 16.48 3.11
CA LEU A 43 -21.00 16.92 3.91
C LEU A 43 -20.53 18.33 3.53
N ARG A 44 -20.46 18.60 2.22
CA ARG A 44 -20.02 19.91 1.72
C ARG A 44 -20.99 21.03 2.11
N GLU A 45 -22.30 20.82 1.97
CA GLU A 45 -23.30 21.83 2.38
C GLU A 45 -23.26 22.10 3.89
N VAL A 46 -23.04 21.06 4.70
CA VAL A 46 -22.85 21.20 6.15
C VAL A 46 -21.59 22.00 6.46
N ALA A 47 -20.48 21.72 5.79
CA ALA A 47 -19.24 22.50 5.94
C ALA A 47 -19.42 23.97 5.54
N LEU A 48 -20.06 24.25 4.39
CA LEU A 48 -20.33 25.62 3.94
C LEU A 48 -21.21 26.39 4.94
N ALA A 49 -22.21 25.73 5.53
CA ALA A 49 -23.04 26.33 6.58
C ALA A 49 -22.25 26.73 7.85
N LEU A 50 -21.13 26.04 8.11
CA LEU A 50 -20.17 26.31 9.18
C LEU A 50 -19.06 27.29 8.77
N GLY A 51 -19.03 27.75 7.52
CA GLY A 51 -17.97 28.62 6.98
C GLY A 51 -16.70 27.88 6.56
N LEU A 52 -16.79 26.57 6.33
CA LEU A 52 -15.73 25.69 5.86
C LEU A 52 -16.03 25.23 4.42
N ASP A 53 -15.05 24.68 3.72
CA ASP A 53 -15.26 24.02 2.42
C ASP A 53 -14.60 22.64 2.42
N ILE A 54 -15.21 21.69 1.72
CA ILE A 54 -14.68 20.35 1.53
C ILE A 54 -14.29 20.22 0.06
N LYS A 55 -12.99 20.01 -0.19
CA LYS A 55 -12.47 19.62 -1.49
C LYS A 55 -12.12 18.13 -1.44
N VAL A 56 -12.68 17.36 -2.35
CA VAL A 56 -12.41 15.92 -2.48
C VAL A 56 -11.72 15.69 -3.81
N ALA A 57 -10.61 14.95 -3.78
CA ALA A 57 -9.92 14.46 -4.96
C ALA A 57 -9.71 12.96 -4.82
N ALA A 58 -9.84 12.24 -5.94
CA ALA A 58 -9.45 10.84 -6.01
C ALA A 58 -7.96 10.77 -6.39
N HIS A 59 -7.23 9.91 -5.70
CA HIS A 59 -5.83 9.60 -5.97
C HIS A 59 -5.69 8.09 -6.06
N HIS A 60 -4.57 7.62 -6.64
CA HIS A 60 -4.25 6.20 -6.62
C HIS A 60 -4.17 5.68 -5.19
N ALA A 61 -4.69 4.48 -4.97
CA ALA A 61 -4.56 3.79 -3.69
C ALA A 61 -3.08 3.49 -3.44
N CYS A 62 -2.68 3.60 -2.17
CA CYS A 62 -1.30 3.45 -1.73
C CYS A 62 -1.31 3.10 -0.24
N ASP A 63 -1.77 1.89 0.07
CA ASP A 63 -1.95 1.41 1.44
C ASP A 63 -1.26 0.04 1.61
N PRO A 64 -0.05 -0.01 2.19
CA PRO A 64 0.70 -1.25 2.38
C PRO A 64 0.00 -2.25 3.32
N PHE A 65 -0.96 -1.80 4.14
CA PHE A 65 -1.70 -2.70 5.02
C PHE A 65 -2.70 -3.60 4.25
N ALA A 66 -3.07 -3.24 3.02
CA ALA A 66 -3.87 -4.11 2.15
C ALA A 66 -3.10 -5.41 1.81
N ALA A 67 -1.82 -5.27 1.46
CA ALA A 67 -0.93 -6.40 1.22
C ALA A 67 -0.69 -7.25 2.47
N ALA A 68 -0.46 -6.59 3.61
CA ALA A 68 -0.29 -7.30 4.88
C ALA A 68 -1.53 -8.10 5.27
N ALA A 69 -2.73 -7.53 5.12
CA ALA A 69 -3.99 -8.21 5.36
C ALA A 69 -4.21 -9.39 4.39
N ALA A 70 -3.90 -9.22 3.10
CA ALA A 70 -3.97 -10.32 2.14
C ALA A 70 -3.04 -11.47 2.55
N ARG A 71 -1.79 -11.16 2.93
CA ARG A 71 -0.84 -12.16 3.42
C ARG A 71 -1.32 -12.86 4.66
N THR A 72 -1.98 -12.18 5.60
CA THR A 72 -2.59 -12.83 6.77
C THR A 72 -3.57 -13.95 6.42
N LEU A 73 -4.27 -13.84 5.28
CA LEU A 73 -5.24 -14.85 4.86
C LEU A 73 -4.62 -16.06 4.15
N ILE A 74 -3.44 -15.93 3.54
CA ILE A 74 -2.88 -16.95 2.62
C ILE A 74 -1.43 -17.35 2.90
N ASP A 75 -0.71 -16.60 3.73
CA ASP A 75 0.69 -16.83 4.09
C ASP A 75 0.80 -17.20 5.58
N ALA A 76 1.07 -18.48 5.85
CA ALA A 76 1.20 -19.00 7.22
C ALA A 76 2.32 -18.34 8.03
N SER A 77 3.29 -17.67 7.39
CA SER A 77 4.34 -16.92 8.07
C SER A 77 3.88 -15.57 8.63
N VAL A 78 2.67 -15.12 8.25
CA VAL A 78 2.09 -13.85 8.67
C VAL A 78 0.77 -14.12 9.42
N PRO A 79 0.82 -14.61 10.67
CA PRO A 79 -0.40 -14.85 11.43
C PRO A 79 -1.18 -13.56 11.68
N GLU A 80 -2.50 -13.67 11.84
CA GLU A 80 -3.34 -12.54 12.18
C GLU A 80 -2.91 -11.91 13.52
N ASN A 81 -2.76 -10.58 13.52
CA ASN A 81 -2.48 -9.80 14.71
C ASN A 81 -3.73 -9.00 15.12
N PRO A 82 -4.44 -9.40 16.18
CA PRO A 82 -5.68 -8.74 16.61
C PRO A 82 -5.45 -7.32 17.16
N HIS A 83 -4.20 -6.89 17.31
CA HIS A 83 -3.86 -5.55 17.79
C HIS A 83 -3.50 -4.56 16.67
N ASN A 84 -3.37 -5.02 15.41
CA ASN A 84 -3.09 -4.15 14.27
C ASN A 84 -4.42 -3.73 13.60
N GLN A 85 -4.89 -2.52 13.93
CA GLN A 85 -6.20 -2.03 13.49
C GLN A 85 -6.25 -1.77 11.97
N GLU A 86 -5.12 -1.40 11.36
CA GLU A 86 -5.00 -1.13 9.93
C GLU A 86 -5.18 -2.43 9.12
N ILE A 87 -4.54 -3.52 9.56
CA ILE A 87 -4.71 -4.85 8.97
C ILE A 87 -6.15 -5.34 9.17
N LEU A 88 -6.69 -5.26 10.39
CA LEU A 88 -8.08 -5.67 10.67
C LEU A 88 -9.10 -4.91 9.80
N ALA A 89 -8.88 -3.60 9.60
CA ALA A 89 -9.75 -2.80 8.74
C ALA A 89 -9.75 -3.31 7.29
N TRP A 90 -8.60 -3.77 6.77
CA TRP A 90 -8.51 -4.37 5.45
C TRP A 90 -9.09 -5.77 5.37
N LEU A 91 -8.90 -6.61 6.40
CA LEU A 91 -9.55 -7.92 6.48
C LEU A 91 -11.08 -7.78 6.38
N HIS A 92 -11.67 -6.84 7.13
CA HIS A 92 -13.10 -6.54 7.03
C HIS A 92 -13.51 -5.96 5.68
N ARG A 93 -12.63 -5.21 4.97
CA ARG A 93 -12.92 -4.73 3.62
C ARG A 93 -12.98 -5.89 2.63
N PHE A 94 -11.99 -6.78 2.65
CA PHE A 94 -11.95 -7.96 1.78
C PHE A 94 -13.13 -8.90 2.04
N GLU A 95 -13.52 -9.09 3.31
CA GLU A 95 -14.75 -9.81 3.67
C GLU A 95 -16.00 -9.16 3.07
N ARG A 96 -16.15 -7.84 3.18
CA ARG A 96 -17.28 -7.11 2.56
C ARG A 96 -17.28 -7.17 1.03
N TRP A 97 -16.10 -7.23 0.41
CA TRP A 97 -15.96 -7.41 -1.03
C TRP A 97 -16.21 -8.86 -1.46
N ASN A 98 -16.37 -9.77 -0.50
CA ASN A 98 -16.60 -11.20 -0.73
C ASN A 98 -15.50 -11.84 -1.59
N ILE A 99 -14.25 -11.43 -1.35
CA ILE A 99 -13.07 -12.02 -1.99
C ILE A 99 -12.74 -13.32 -1.26
N ASN A 100 -12.93 -14.43 -1.94
CA ASN A 100 -12.82 -15.77 -1.35
C ASN A 100 -11.77 -16.65 -2.04
N ASP A 101 -11.09 -16.15 -3.06
CA ASP A 101 -10.03 -16.88 -3.78
C ASP A 101 -8.68 -16.15 -3.65
N PRO A 102 -7.57 -16.90 -3.48
CA PRO A 102 -6.24 -16.30 -3.28
C PRO A 102 -5.77 -15.42 -4.45
N LEU A 103 -6.17 -15.73 -5.69
CA LEU A 103 -5.70 -15.02 -6.89
C LEU A 103 -6.29 -13.61 -6.98
N THR A 104 -7.60 -13.48 -6.81
CA THR A 104 -8.26 -12.18 -6.72
C THR A 104 -7.70 -11.39 -5.54
N LEU A 105 -7.48 -12.05 -4.40
CA LEU A 105 -6.95 -11.39 -3.20
C LEU A 105 -5.58 -10.75 -3.43
N VAL A 106 -4.61 -11.47 -4.01
CA VAL A 106 -3.27 -10.89 -4.26
C VAL A 106 -3.30 -9.81 -5.34
N SER A 107 -4.16 -9.94 -6.35
CA SER A 107 -4.33 -8.92 -7.40
C SER A 107 -4.88 -7.61 -6.85
N GLU A 108 -5.97 -7.69 -6.07
CA GLU A 108 -6.58 -6.52 -5.42
C GLU A 108 -5.62 -5.89 -4.41
N ALA A 109 -4.97 -6.70 -3.58
CA ALA A 109 -3.99 -6.21 -2.61
C ALA A 109 -2.79 -5.53 -3.28
N GLY A 110 -2.28 -6.07 -4.39
CA GLY A 110 -1.19 -5.46 -5.15
C GLY A 110 -1.58 -4.11 -5.74
N THR A 111 -2.79 -4.00 -6.29
CA THR A 111 -3.33 -2.72 -6.79
C THR A 111 -3.43 -1.69 -5.67
N LEU A 112 -3.88 -2.10 -4.48
CA LEU A 112 -4.03 -1.22 -3.33
C LEU A 112 -2.72 -0.84 -2.65
N GLN A 113 -1.69 -1.70 -2.75
CA GLN A 113 -0.35 -1.45 -2.21
C GLN A 113 0.31 -0.23 -2.87
N GLY A 114 0.06 -0.02 -4.17
CA GLY A 114 0.40 1.22 -4.88
C GLY A 114 1.87 1.63 -4.83
N ILE A 115 2.80 0.71 -5.06
CA ILE A 115 4.26 0.92 -4.91
C ILE A 115 4.75 2.19 -5.61
N THR A 116 4.35 2.41 -6.86
CA THR A 116 4.79 3.55 -7.68
C THR A 116 4.19 4.89 -7.25
N HIS A 117 3.23 4.88 -6.32
CA HIS A 117 2.56 6.05 -5.79
C HIS A 117 2.96 6.38 -4.34
N ARG A 118 3.88 5.61 -3.76
CA ARG A 118 4.42 5.82 -2.41
C ARG A 118 5.26 7.11 -2.36
N GLN A 119 4.92 7.99 -1.43
CA GLN A 119 5.62 9.27 -1.24
C GLN A 119 7.04 9.11 -0.70
N ASP A 120 7.32 7.97 -0.06
CA ASP A 120 8.61 7.60 0.50
C ASP A 120 9.42 6.66 -0.43
N ALA A 121 8.98 6.51 -1.69
CA ALA A 121 9.73 5.78 -2.70
C ALA A 121 10.94 6.57 -3.20
N GLN A 122 12.07 5.89 -3.35
CA GLN A 122 13.21 6.38 -4.12
C GLN A 122 13.33 5.58 -5.41
N PHE A 123 13.22 6.27 -6.54
CA PHE A 123 13.34 5.68 -7.87
C PHE A 123 14.78 5.82 -8.37
N VAL A 124 15.43 4.70 -8.68
CA VAL A 124 16.84 4.65 -9.06
C VAL A 124 16.98 3.97 -10.41
N LYS A 125 17.60 4.67 -11.36
CA LYS A 125 18.14 4.10 -12.58
C LYS A 125 19.51 3.50 -12.29
N LEU A 126 19.63 2.19 -12.40
CA LEU A 126 20.79 1.44 -11.93
C LEU A 126 21.99 1.64 -12.85
N ASN A 127 23.18 1.67 -12.26
CA ASN A 127 24.41 1.44 -13.00
C ASN A 127 24.61 -0.09 -13.20
N PRO A 128 25.53 -0.53 -14.09
CA PRO A 128 25.72 -1.96 -14.39
C PRO A 128 26.07 -2.86 -13.18
N ARG A 129 26.48 -2.29 -12.05
CA ARG A 129 26.81 -3.03 -10.81
C ARG A 129 25.81 -2.80 -9.69
N GLY A 130 24.79 -1.97 -9.88
CA GLY A 130 23.98 -1.44 -8.78
C GLY A 130 23.31 -2.52 -7.91
N ILE A 131 22.78 -3.60 -8.49
CA ILE A 131 22.21 -4.72 -7.71
C ILE A 131 23.28 -5.43 -6.87
N ALA A 132 24.49 -5.58 -7.40
CA ALA A 132 25.58 -6.28 -6.72
C ALA A 132 26.11 -5.50 -5.50
N GLU A 133 25.85 -4.20 -5.42
CA GLU A 133 26.26 -3.31 -4.31
C GLU A 133 25.23 -3.27 -3.16
N LEU A 134 24.04 -3.87 -3.33
CA LEU A 134 22.99 -3.88 -2.31
C LEU A 134 23.43 -4.53 -0.98
N PRO A 135 24.13 -5.69 -0.97
CA PRO A 135 24.60 -6.29 0.27
C PRO A 135 25.50 -5.36 1.07
N GLU A 136 26.48 -4.73 0.42
CA GLU A 136 27.40 -3.79 1.05
C GLU A 136 26.66 -2.55 1.59
N LEU A 137 25.74 -1.97 0.80
CA LEU A 137 24.94 -0.82 1.22
C LEU A 137 24.18 -1.13 2.51
N PHE A 138 23.37 -2.18 2.54
CA PHE A 138 22.55 -2.49 3.71
C PHE A 138 23.36 -3.06 4.88
N GLN A 139 24.52 -3.66 4.63
CA GLN A 139 25.45 -4.06 5.69
C GLN A 139 26.01 -2.83 6.43
N GLN A 140 26.34 -1.74 5.71
CA GLN A 140 26.82 -0.50 6.33
C GLN A 140 25.76 0.12 7.24
N HIS A 141 24.49 0.09 6.83
CA HIS A 141 23.37 0.63 7.60
C HIS A 141 22.81 -0.33 8.66
N LYS A 142 23.25 -1.61 8.66
CA LYS A 142 22.75 -2.68 9.55
C LYS A 142 21.22 -2.84 9.51
N THR A 143 20.65 -2.67 8.33
CA THR A 143 19.22 -2.64 8.09
C THR A 143 18.81 -3.91 7.38
N LYS A 144 17.70 -4.56 7.79
CA LYS A 144 17.18 -5.69 7.00
C LYS A 144 16.60 -5.18 5.70
N TRP A 145 16.71 -6.00 4.67
CA TRP A 145 16.21 -5.69 3.34
C TRP A 145 15.90 -6.96 2.57
N ALA A 146 15.09 -6.84 1.53
CA ALA A 146 14.75 -7.92 0.61
C ALA A 146 14.39 -7.39 -0.78
N LEU A 147 14.84 -8.10 -1.82
CA LEU A 147 14.49 -7.87 -3.22
C LEU A 147 13.15 -8.48 -3.58
N SER A 148 12.44 -7.76 -4.43
CA SER A 148 11.18 -8.18 -5.07
C SER A 148 11.10 -7.64 -6.51
N GLY A 149 9.96 -7.82 -7.17
CA GLY A 149 9.72 -7.41 -8.55
C GLY A 149 10.56 -8.20 -9.55
N ALA A 150 10.98 -7.54 -10.63
CA ALA A 150 11.66 -8.19 -11.77
C ALA A 150 12.92 -9.00 -11.37
N ALA A 151 13.76 -8.48 -10.47
CA ALA A 151 14.97 -9.19 -10.01
C ALA A 151 14.64 -10.50 -9.28
N ALA A 152 13.64 -10.51 -8.40
CA ALA A 152 13.21 -11.71 -7.69
C ALA A 152 12.50 -12.70 -8.62
N ALA A 153 11.64 -12.20 -9.51
CA ALA A 153 10.98 -13.02 -10.54
C ALA A 153 11.99 -13.70 -11.46
N THR A 154 13.06 -12.98 -11.86
CA THR A 154 14.15 -13.54 -12.68
C THR A 154 14.78 -14.77 -12.04
N VAL A 155 15.06 -14.71 -10.73
CA VAL A 155 15.68 -15.81 -9.98
C VAL A 155 14.73 -17.01 -9.89
N ILE A 156 13.46 -16.79 -9.57
CA ILE A 156 12.49 -17.87 -9.37
C ILE A 156 12.08 -18.52 -10.70
N MET A 157 11.91 -17.72 -11.76
CA MET A 157 11.51 -18.22 -13.08
C MET A 157 12.68 -18.80 -13.88
N GLY A 158 13.93 -18.50 -13.50
CA GLY A 158 15.12 -18.98 -14.19
C GLY A 158 15.34 -18.35 -15.57
N GLN A 159 14.72 -17.20 -15.84
CA GLN A 159 14.84 -16.44 -17.08
C GLN A 159 14.83 -14.94 -16.79
N ILE A 160 15.45 -14.13 -17.64
CA ILE A 160 15.48 -12.67 -17.47
C ILE A 160 14.06 -12.12 -17.58
N VAL A 161 13.62 -11.44 -16.52
CA VAL A 161 12.39 -10.66 -16.47
C VAL A 161 12.74 -9.18 -16.55
N LEU A 162 12.09 -8.45 -17.45
CA LEU A 162 12.26 -7.00 -17.61
C LEU A 162 11.19 -6.27 -16.79
N GLY A 163 11.55 -5.12 -16.21
CA GLY A 163 10.64 -4.30 -15.41
C GLY A 163 11.32 -3.75 -14.17
N ASN A 164 10.55 -3.06 -13.33
CA ASN A 164 11.05 -2.52 -12.08
C ASN A 164 11.37 -3.64 -11.08
N SER A 165 12.51 -3.52 -10.41
CA SER A 165 12.82 -4.28 -9.21
C SER A 165 12.51 -3.44 -7.98
N ILE A 166 12.20 -4.10 -6.86
CA ILE A 166 11.93 -3.42 -5.59
C ILE A 166 12.94 -3.87 -4.56
N VAL A 167 13.40 -2.95 -3.72
CA VAL A 167 14.07 -3.26 -2.48
C VAL A 167 13.22 -2.75 -1.34
N TRP A 168 12.64 -3.68 -0.59
CA TRP A 168 12.07 -3.39 0.72
C TRP A 168 13.20 -3.32 1.74
N HIS A 169 13.18 -2.34 2.63
CA HIS A 169 14.15 -2.23 3.71
C HIS A 169 13.51 -1.73 5.01
N GLU A 170 14.07 -2.05 6.18
CA GLU A 170 13.60 -1.43 7.42
C GLU A 170 13.78 0.11 7.32
N PRO A 171 12.86 0.91 7.90
CA PRO A 171 12.96 2.37 7.85
C PRO A 171 14.33 2.86 8.33
N ALA A 172 15.01 3.64 7.49
CA ALA A 172 16.33 4.21 7.77
C ALA A 172 16.31 5.70 7.41
N HIS A 173 16.92 6.54 8.25
CA HIS A 173 16.86 8.00 8.07
C HIS A 173 17.78 8.54 6.98
N ASP A 174 18.88 7.85 6.65
CA ASP A 174 19.93 8.36 5.75
C ASP A 174 20.49 7.26 4.84
N LEU A 175 19.64 6.60 4.03
CA LEU A 175 20.12 5.60 3.06
C LEU A 175 20.71 6.30 1.83
N ASP A 176 22.04 6.27 1.68
CA ASP A 176 22.73 6.83 0.51
C ASP A 176 22.74 5.83 -0.65
N VAL A 177 21.85 6.05 -1.62
CA VAL A 177 21.68 5.16 -2.79
C VAL A 177 22.57 5.55 -3.98
N SER A 178 23.47 6.53 -3.83
CA SER A 178 24.31 7.02 -4.93
C SER A 178 25.23 5.96 -5.53
N ALA A 179 25.65 4.97 -4.72
CA ALA A 179 26.43 3.83 -5.20
C ALA A 179 25.66 2.93 -6.18
N LEU A 180 24.32 2.92 -6.09
CA LEU A 180 23.45 2.06 -6.90
C LEU A 180 23.24 2.62 -8.31
N GLY A 181 23.20 3.95 -8.45
CA GLY A 181 22.87 4.59 -9.72
C GLY A 181 22.44 6.05 -9.60
N THR A 182 21.59 6.50 -10.52
CA THR A 182 21.08 7.88 -10.58
C THR A 182 19.61 7.91 -10.14
N ILE A 183 19.27 8.83 -9.24
CA ILE A 183 17.88 9.06 -8.82
C ILE A 183 17.10 9.69 -9.97
N VAL A 184 15.88 9.20 -10.20
CA VAL A 184 14.94 9.71 -11.19
C VAL A 184 13.61 10.07 -10.52
N ASP A 185 12.77 10.86 -11.20
CA ASP A 185 11.56 11.42 -10.59
C ASP A 185 10.34 10.48 -10.68
N VAL A 186 10.36 9.52 -11.60
CA VAL A 186 9.21 8.65 -11.91
C VAL A 186 9.62 7.18 -12.01
N ALA A 187 8.70 6.28 -11.69
CA ALA A 187 8.97 4.84 -11.65
C ALA A 187 9.28 4.26 -13.04
N GLU A 188 8.70 4.82 -14.10
CA GLU A 188 8.88 4.35 -15.48
C GLU A 188 10.33 4.50 -15.97
N ASP A 189 11.09 5.44 -15.41
CA ASP A 189 12.49 5.70 -15.75
C ASP A 189 13.48 4.93 -14.86
N ALA A 190 12.99 4.25 -13.82
CA ALA A 190 13.80 3.54 -12.84
C ALA A 190 13.95 2.06 -13.15
N ASP A 191 15.09 1.49 -12.77
CA ASP A 191 15.29 0.04 -12.77
C ASP A 191 15.01 -0.55 -11.38
N LEU A 192 15.20 0.25 -10.33
CA LEU A 192 15.03 -0.13 -8.94
C LEU A 192 14.20 0.90 -8.17
N ILE A 193 13.25 0.42 -7.37
CA ILE A 193 12.43 1.20 -6.45
C ILE A 193 12.82 0.81 -5.02
N LEU A 194 13.35 1.74 -4.23
CA LEU A 194 13.64 1.51 -2.81
C LEU A 194 12.48 2.01 -1.97
N LEU A 195 12.03 1.16 -1.04
CA LEU A 195 10.88 1.42 -0.20
C LEU A 195 11.13 0.98 1.25
N PRO A 196 10.80 1.83 2.23
CA PRO A 196 10.76 1.40 3.62
C PRO A 196 9.57 0.46 3.84
N ALA A 197 9.85 -0.73 4.38
CA ALA A 197 8.86 -1.70 4.82
C ALA A 197 8.01 -1.08 5.93
N THR A 198 6.69 -1.18 5.79
CA THR A 198 5.73 -0.51 6.69
C THR A 198 4.92 -1.52 7.50
N ALA A 199 4.73 -2.72 6.97
CA ALA A 199 3.95 -3.78 7.58
C ALA A 199 4.72 -5.11 7.56
N THR A 200 4.37 -6.02 6.66
CA THR A 200 4.85 -7.42 6.68
C THR A 200 5.82 -7.74 5.56
N GLU A 201 6.23 -6.76 4.74
CA GLU A 201 6.95 -6.95 3.47
C GLU A 201 8.24 -7.77 3.63
N LEU A 202 8.93 -7.63 4.78
CA LEU A 202 10.16 -8.37 5.10
C LEU A 202 9.92 -9.69 5.84
N VAL A 203 8.69 -9.99 6.28
CA VAL A 203 8.36 -11.24 6.97
C VAL A 203 8.47 -12.40 6.00
N GLY A 204 9.14 -13.48 6.41
CA GLY A 204 9.35 -14.66 5.56
C GLY A 204 10.38 -14.46 4.44
N SER A 205 11.15 -13.36 4.45
CA SER A 205 12.26 -13.15 3.52
C SER A 205 13.32 -14.25 3.68
N TYR A 206 13.99 -14.61 2.59
CA TYR A 206 15.04 -15.63 2.57
C TYR A 206 16.29 -15.14 1.82
N THR A 207 17.44 -15.77 2.08
CA THR A 207 18.71 -15.41 1.44
C THR A 207 19.11 -16.46 0.40
N GLN A 208 19.53 -16.00 -0.78
CA GLN A 208 20.12 -16.82 -1.83
C GLN A 208 21.26 -16.03 -2.51
N ASP A 209 22.42 -16.65 -2.68
CA ASP A 209 23.59 -16.05 -3.33
C ASP A 209 23.98 -14.65 -2.79
N ARG A 210 23.87 -14.48 -1.45
CA ARG A 210 24.10 -13.22 -0.68
C ARG A 210 23.08 -12.11 -0.88
N LEU A 211 22.08 -12.32 -1.73
CA LEU A 211 20.93 -11.43 -1.86
C LEU A 211 19.79 -11.93 -0.97
N ASN A 212 19.03 -10.99 -0.42
CA ASN A 212 17.82 -11.30 0.32
C ASN A 212 16.62 -11.11 -0.61
N PHE A 213 15.64 -11.99 -0.55
CA PHE A 213 14.43 -11.97 -1.37
C PHE A 213 13.20 -12.01 -0.46
N VAL A 214 12.11 -11.37 -0.89
CA VAL A 214 10.84 -11.41 -0.16
C VAL A 214 10.22 -12.80 -0.19
N ALA A 215 9.25 -13.06 0.69
CA ALA A 215 8.46 -14.28 0.63
C ALA A 215 7.73 -14.39 -0.74
N PRO A 216 7.52 -15.60 -1.30
CA PRO A 216 6.87 -15.78 -2.60
C PRO A 216 5.49 -15.10 -2.71
N VAL A 217 4.69 -15.11 -1.64
CA VAL A 217 3.39 -14.43 -1.62
C VAL A 217 3.54 -12.91 -1.74
N GLN A 218 4.54 -12.33 -1.05
CA GLN A 218 4.84 -10.90 -1.17
C GLN A 218 5.30 -10.55 -2.58
N LEU A 219 6.13 -11.39 -3.21
CA LEU A 219 6.56 -11.19 -4.59
C LEU A 219 5.36 -11.09 -5.55
N VAL A 220 4.39 -12.00 -5.43
CA VAL A 220 3.21 -11.98 -6.30
C VAL A 220 2.40 -10.69 -6.12
N ILE A 221 2.18 -10.25 -4.88
CA ILE A 221 1.50 -8.98 -4.58
C ILE A 221 2.28 -7.80 -5.17
N ASP A 222 3.59 -7.78 -5.02
CA ASP A 222 4.47 -6.74 -5.54
C ASP A 222 4.43 -6.67 -7.08
N LEU A 223 4.41 -7.82 -7.76
CA LEU A 223 4.29 -7.90 -9.21
C LEU A 223 2.95 -7.34 -9.71
N HIS A 224 1.84 -7.64 -9.03
CA HIS A 224 0.56 -7.00 -9.34
C HIS A 224 0.61 -5.47 -9.14
N SER A 225 1.31 -5.00 -8.10
CA SER A 225 1.50 -3.56 -7.84
C SER A 225 2.33 -2.87 -8.92
N LEU A 226 3.27 -3.59 -9.54
CA LEU A 226 4.10 -3.13 -10.67
C LEU A 226 3.45 -3.37 -12.05
N HIS A 227 2.22 -3.87 -12.09
CA HIS A 227 1.54 -4.27 -13.33
C HIS A 227 2.26 -5.36 -14.15
N MET A 228 3.08 -6.18 -13.48
CA MET A 228 3.79 -7.34 -14.04
C MET A 228 2.92 -8.60 -13.95
N PHE A 229 1.75 -8.54 -14.61
CA PHE A 229 0.69 -9.53 -14.44
C PHE A 229 1.03 -10.90 -15.02
N GLU A 230 1.78 -10.97 -16.13
CA GLU A 230 2.15 -12.24 -16.75
C GLU A 230 3.08 -13.06 -15.85
N GLU A 231 4.03 -12.39 -15.19
CA GLU A 231 4.93 -13.00 -14.23
C GLU A 231 4.19 -13.45 -12.96
N ALA A 232 3.25 -12.61 -12.47
CA ALA A 232 2.42 -12.96 -11.33
C ALA A 232 1.55 -14.20 -11.62
N ASP A 233 0.92 -14.27 -12.79
CA ASP A 233 0.11 -15.40 -13.25
C ASP A 233 0.95 -16.68 -13.40
N TYR A 234 2.18 -16.56 -13.91
CA TYR A 234 3.09 -17.70 -14.03
C TYR A 234 3.44 -18.28 -12.64
N LEU A 235 3.79 -17.41 -11.69
CA LEU A 235 4.18 -17.80 -10.33
C LEU A 235 3.01 -18.35 -9.51
N THR A 236 1.77 -17.99 -9.85
CA THR A 236 0.57 -18.46 -9.17
C THR A 236 -0.14 -19.62 -9.88
N SER A 237 0.43 -20.15 -10.96
CA SER A 237 -0.18 -21.25 -11.75
C SER A 237 -0.54 -22.49 -10.93
N GLY A 238 0.17 -22.76 -9.83
CA GLY A 238 -0.10 -23.88 -8.91
C GLY A 238 -1.05 -23.59 -7.75
N TRP A 239 -1.66 -22.39 -7.68
CA TRP A 239 -2.53 -21.98 -6.56
C TRP A 239 -4.02 -22.29 -6.79
N ARG A 240 -4.35 -22.91 -7.93
CA ARG A 240 -5.73 -23.27 -8.32
C ARG A 240 -6.15 -24.64 -7.81
#